data_AF-A0A8J2V8L1-F1
#
_entry.id   AF-A0A8J2V8L1-F1
#
_cell.length_a   1.000
_cell.length_b   1.000
_cell.length_c   1.000
_cell.angle_alpha   90.00
_cell.angle_beta   90.00
_cell.angle_gamma   90.00
#
_symmetry.space_group_name_H-M   'P 1'
#
loop_
_entity.id
_entity.type
_entity.pdbx_description
1 polymer ?
#
loop_
_entity_poly.entity_id
_entity_poly.type
_entity_poly.pdbx_seq_one_letter_code
_entity_poly.pdbx_strand_id
1 'polypeptide(L)'
;MNLESNQVTVNKSATELVAFLSDVKNFEQLMPDNISKFEVIRENAFVFALKGMPEIALEIKESLPPNKVVLGAISDKLPFTLTAAIDEVNEQTSNTQLHFEGEFNAMMAMMVKGPISKFLETLSSNLAKL
;
A
#
# COMPACT_ATOMS: atom_id res chain seq x y z
N MET A 1 -2.94 3.82 15.42
CA MET A 1 -2.52 2.41 15.31
C MET A 1 -1.52 2.34 14.19
N ASN A 2 -0.36 1.78 14.46
CA ASN A 2 0.72 1.69 13.48
C ASN A 2 1.03 0.22 13.23
N LEU A 3 1.11 -0.16 11.97
CA LEU A 3 1.47 -1.50 11.51
C LEU A 3 2.52 -1.38 10.43
N GLU A 4 3.38 -2.37 10.30
CA GLU A 4 4.40 -2.42 9.26
C GLU A 4 4.44 -3.80 8.62
N SER A 5 4.73 -3.86 7.33
CA SER A 5 5.04 -5.11 6.66
C SER A 5 6.48 -5.55 6.97
N ASN A 6 6.81 -6.77 6.57
CA ASN A 6 8.21 -7.13 6.39
C ASN A 6 8.85 -6.23 5.32
N GLN A 7 10.13 -5.91 5.51
CA GLN A 7 10.94 -5.31 4.47
C GLN A 7 11.27 -6.36 3.42
N VAL A 8 11.16 -5.98 2.15
CA VAL A 8 11.45 -6.86 1.00
C VAL A 8 12.39 -6.17 0.01
N THR A 9 13.19 -6.96 -0.70
CA THR A 9 14.01 -6.48 -1.82
C THR A 9 13.23 -6.65 -3.11
N VAL A 10 13.26 -5.63 -3.97
CA VAL A 10 12.58 -5.59 -5.26
C VAL A 10 13.64 -5.43 -6.36
N ASN A 11 13.48 -6.16 -7.47
CA ASN A 11 14.38 -6.08 -8.62
C ASN A 11 14.05 -4.88 -9.52
N LYS A 12 13.94 -3.70 -8.90
CA LYS A 12 13.80 -2.39 -9.55
C LYS A 12 14.66 -1.38 -8.80
N SER A 13 15.22 -0.41 -9.53
CA SER A 13 15.83 0.75 -8.90
C SER A 13 14.81 1.48 -8.02
N ALA A 14 15.27 2.23 -7.01
CA ALA A 14 14.38 2.96 -6.12
C ALA A 14 13.49 3.96 -6.88
N THR A 15 14.04 4.64 -7.90
CA THR A 15 13.28 5.54 -8.78
C THR A 15 12.21 4.81 -9.59
N GLU A 16 12.53 3.65 -10.19
CA GLU A 16 11.56 2.85 -10.93
C GLU A 16 10.46 2.32 -10.03
N LEU A 17 10.80 1.91 -8.79
CA LEU A 17 9.81 1.43 -7.82
C LEU A 17 8.87 2.56 -7.39
N VAL A 18 9.38 3.76 -7.13
CA VAL A 18 8.54 4.93 -6.86
C VAL A 18 7.64 5.25 -8.05
N ALA A 19 8.17 5.24 -9.27
CA ALA A 19 7.38 5.51 -10.47
C ALA A 19 6.28 4.45 -10.66
N PHE A 20 6.62 3.17 -10.44
CA PHE A 20 5.68 2.06 -10.48
C PHE A 20 4.55 2.23 -9.44
N LEU A 21 4.89 2.58 -8.19
CA LEU A 21 3.91 2.79 -7.11
C LEU A 21 3.14 4.11 -7.21
N SER A 22 3.62 5.07 -8.01
CA SER A 22 2.91 6.33 -8.24
C SER A 22 1.77 6.16 -9.26
N ASP A 23 1.81 5.11 -10.07
CA ASP A 23 0.74 4.77 -11.00
C ASP A 23 -0.24 3.80 -10.35
N VAL A 24 -1.41 4.32 -9.96
CA VAL A 24 -2.38 3.58 -9.15
C VAL A 24 -2.91 2.30 -9.80
N LYS A 25 -2.87 2.19 -11.13
CA LYS A 25 -3.31 0.97 -11.83
C LYS A 25 -2.43 -0.23 -11.49
N ASN A 26 -1.16 0.02 -11.16
CA ASN A 26 -0.19 -1.01 -10.82
C ASN A 26 -0.46 -1.66 -9.45
N PHE A 27 -1.36 -1.09 -8.64
CA PHE A 27 -1.79 -1.76 -7.41
C PHE A 27 -2.62 -2.99 -7.69
N GLU A 28 -3.29 -3.11 -8.84
CA GLU A 28 -4.10 -4.28 -9.19
C GLU A 28 -3.27 -5.57 -9.13
N GLN A 29 -2.06 -5.55 -9.69
CA GLN A 29 -1.14 -6.69 -9.66
C GLN A 29 -0.52 -6.97 -8.29
N LEU A 30 -0.63 -6.02 -7.34
CA LEU A 30 -0.20 -6.21 -5.96
C LEU A 30 -1.31 -6.78 -5.08
N MET A 31 -2.56 -6.74 -5.52
CA MET A 31 -3.71 -7.20 -4.74
C MET A 31 -3.67 -8.71 -4.47
N PRO A 32 -4.22 -9.17 -3.34
CA PRO A 32 -4.36 -10.59 -3.05
C PRO A 32 -5.39 -11.26 -3.98
N ASP A 33 -5.25 -12.58 -4.19
CA ASP A 33 -6.17 -13.38 -5.04
C ASP A 33 -7.63 -13.35 -4.58
N ASN A 34 -7.89 -13.02 -3.30
CA ASN A 34 -9.22 -12.94 -2.72
C ASN A 34 -9.87 -11.56 -2.86
N ILE A 35 -9.33 -10.69 -3.71
CA ILE A 35 -9.95 -9.40 -4.05
C ILE A 35 -11.35 -9.63 -4.64
N SER A 36 -12.34 -8.89 -4.14
CA SER A 36 -13.70 -8.88 -4.69
C SER A 36 -13.93 -7.74 -5.67
N LYS A 37 -13.15 -6.66 -5.56
CA LYS A 37 -13.24 -5.47 -6.43
C LYS A 37 -11.90 -4.74 -6.47
N PHE A 38 -11.48 -4.32 -7.65
CA PHE A 38 -10.46 -3.30 -7.88
C PHE A 38 -10.97 -2.40 -9.01
N GLU A 39 -10.94 -1.09 -8.82
CA GLU A 39 -11.39 -0.14 -9.84
C GLU A 39 -10.61 1.17 -9.69
N VAL A 40 -9.98 1.62 -10.76
CA VAL A 40 -9.35 2.94 -10.82
C VAL A 40 -10.46 3.98 -10.97
N ILE A 41 -10.59 4.86 -9.98
CA ILE A 41 -11.68 5.84 -9.92
C ILE A 41 -11.24 7.24 -10.36
N ARG A 42 -9.93 7.52 -10.33
CA ARG A 42 -9.28 8.76 -10.81
C ARG A 42 -7.83 8.45 -11.23
N GLU A 43 -7.17 9.41 -11.85
CA GLU A 43 -5.76 9.31 -12.26
C GLU A 43 -4.83 8.89 -11.12
N ASN A 44 -5.08 9.38 -9.89
CA ASN A 44 -4.26 9.11 -8.71
C ASN A 44 -5.01 8.32 -7.63
N ALA A 45 -6.13 7.67 -7.96
CA ALA A 45 -6.96 7.00 -6.96
C ALA A 45 -7.63 5.72 -7.45
N PHE A 46 -7.77 4.75 -6.55
CA PHE A 46 -8.46 3.49 -6.79
C PHE A 46 -9.32 3.08 -5.60
N VAL A 47 -10.33 2.27 -5.86
CA VAL A 47 -11.12 1.58 -4.84
C VAL A 47 -10.83 0.09 -4.91
N PHE A 48 -10.72 -0.55 -3.75
CA PHE A 48 -10.58 -1.98 -3.65
C PHE A 48 -11.43 -2.55 -2.51
N ALA A 49 -11.78 -3.83 -2.62
CA ALA A 49 -12.48 -4.54 -1.56
C ALA A 49 -11.98 -5.98 -1.50
N LEU A 50 -11.76 -6.48 -0.28
CA LEU A 50 -11.42 -7.88 -0.02
C LEU A 50 -12.67 -8.61 0.47
N LYS A 51 -12.78 -9.92 0.23
CA LYS A 51 -13.87 -10.74 0.79
C LYS A 51 -13.94 -10.58 2.31
N GLY A 52 -15.06 -10.07 2.82
CA GLY A 52 -15.27 -9.84 4.25
C GLY A 52 -14.78 -8.49 4.79
N MET A 53 -14.32 -7.58 3.91
CA MET A 53 -13.90 -6.22 4.25
C MET A 53 -14.79 -5.20 3.53
N PRO A 54 -15.14 -4.04 4.15
CA PRO A 54 -15.78 -2.95 3.42
C PRO A 54 -14.87 -2.42 2.30
N GLU A 55 -15.47 -1.78 1.29
CA GLU A 55 -14.69 -1.13 0.23
C GLU A 55 -13.83 0.01 0.81
N ILE A 56 -12.60 0.11 0.34
CA ILE A 56 -11.64 1.15 0.70
C ILE A 56 -11.20 1.88 -0.56
N ALA A 57 -11.22 3.21 -0.52
CA ALA A 57 -10.69 4.04 -1.57
C ALA A 57 -9.40 4.73 -1.10
N LEU A 58 -8.34 4.59 -1.88
CA LEU A 58 -7.02 5.18 -1.65
C LEU A 58 -6.69 6.16 -2.77
N GLU A 59 -6.00 7.23 -2.41
CA GLU A 59 -5.40 8.16 -3.36
C GLU A 59 -3.94 8.45 -3.01
N ILE A 60 -3.12 8.72 -4.02
CA ILE A 60 -1.75 9.18 -3.83
C ILE A 60 -1.79 10.59 -3.21
N LYS A 61 -1.22 10.73 -2.01
CA LYS A 61 -1.07 11.99 -1.30
C LYS A 61 0.29 12.64 -1.56
N GLU A 62 1.33 11.81 -1.66
CA GLU A 62 2.70 12.26 -1.83
C GLU A 62 3.50 11.21 -2.60
N SER A 63 4.36 11.66 -3.51
CA SER A 63 5.36 10.83 -4.17
C SER A 63 6.67 11.60 -4.19
N LEU A 64 7.67 11.06 -3.49
CA LEU A 64 9.01 11.65 -3.42
C LEU A 64 10.02 10.61 -3.91
N PRO A 65 10.34 10.60 -5.22
CA PRO A 65 11.42 9.79 -5.75
C PRO A 65 12.78 10.22 -5.17
N PRO A 66 13.67 9.26 -4.83
CA PRO A 66 13.50 7.80 -4.90
C PRO A 66 12.99 7.17 -3.59
N ASN A 67 12.59 7.96 -2.60
CA ASN A 67 12.50 7.52 -1.20
C ASN A 67 11.14 7.00 -0.75
N LYS A 68 10.02 7.54 -1.26
CA LYS A 68 8.70 7.12 -0.76
C LYS A 68 7.52 7.43 -1.69
N VAL A 69 6.45 6.66 -1.50
CA VAL A 69 5.09 6.96 -1.98
C VAL A 69 4.12 6.84 -0.81
N VAL A 70 3.22 7.81 -0.65
CA VAL A 70 2.21 7.85 0.41
C VAL A 70 0.82 7.81 -0.21
N LEU A 71 0.04 6.80 0.16
CA LEU A 71 -1.39 6.71 -0.11
C LEU A 71 -2.18 7.11 1.12
N GLY A 72 -3.30 7.80 0.93
CA GLY A 72 -4.23 8.14 2.00
C GLY A 72 -5.64 7.68 1.67
N ALA A 73 -6.42 7.37 2.70
CA ALA A 73 -7.84 7.11 2.54
C ALA A 73 -8.56 8.36 1.99
N ILE A 74 -9.46 8.17 1.03
CA ILE A 74 -10.34 9.24 0.53
C ILE A 74 -11.48 9.53 1.52
N SER A 75 -11.87 8.52 2.31
CA SER A 75 -12.96 8.66 3.28
C SER A 75 -12.47 9.29 4.58
N ASP A 76 -13.04 10.44 4.93
CA ASP A 76 -12.78 11.12 6.21
C ASP A 76 -13.25 10.31 7.43
N LYS A 77 -14.10 9.29 7.23
CA LYS A 77 -14.62 8.46 8.32
C LYS A 77 -13.59 7.47 8.86
N LEU A 78 -12.58 7.13 8.06
CA LEU A 78 -11.50 6.22 8.41
C LEU A 78 -10.18 6.82 7.94
N PRO A 79 -9.65 7.84 8.64
CA PRO A 79 -8.39 8.46 8.27
C PRO A 79 -7.23 7.50 8.55
N PHE A 80 -6.56 7.10 7.47
CA PHE A 80 -5.32 6.35 7.55
C PHE A 80 -4.43 6.64 6.34
N THR A 81 -3.14 6.34 6.49
CA THR A 81 -2.12 6.41 5.45
C THR A 81 -1.44 5.06 5.29
N LEU A 82 -0.98 4.80 4.07
CA LEU A 82 -0.12 3.70 3.69
C LEU A 82 1.10 4.28 2.99
N THR A 83 2.24 4.22 3.65
CA THR A 83 3.51 4.72 3.13
C THR A 83 4.35 3.54 2.67
N ALA A 84 4.76 3.54 1.40
CA ALA A 84 5.85 2.69 0.92
C ALA A 84 7.16 3.45 1.10
N ALA A 85 7.95 3.09 2.10
CA ALA A 85 9.32 3.57 2.25
C ALA A 85 10.23 2.74 1.34
N ILE A 86 11.16 3.41 0.65
CA ILE A 86 12.04 2.80 -0.34
C ILE A 86 13.47 3.27 -0.10
N ASP A 87 14.35 2.29 0.05
CA ASP A 87 15.78 2.50 0.22
C ASP A 87 16.53 1.91 -0.97
N GLU A 88 17.40 2.69 -1.57
CA GLU A 88 18.25 2.23 -2.66
C GLU A 88 19.26 1.20 -2.15
N VAL A 89 19.43 0.09 -2.88
CA VAL A 89 20.47 -0.91 -2.61
C VAL A 89 21.58 -0.80 -3.66
N ASN A 90 21.20 -0.70 -4.94
CA ASN A 90 22.07 -0.41 -6.07
C ASN A 90 21.23 0.12 -7.26
N GLU A 91 21.88 0.36 -8.40
CA GLU A 91 21.25 0.90 -9.61
C GLU A 91 20.05 0.10 -10.15
N GLN A 92 19.88 -1.17 -9.75
CA GLN A 92 18.83 -2.07 -10.26
C GLN A 92 17.93 -2.67 -9.17
N THR A 93 18.25 -2.48 -7.89
CA THR A 93 17.51 -3.09 -6.79
C THR A 93 17.28 -2.11 -5.65
N SER A 94 16.15 -2.24 -4.98
CA SER A 94 15.77 -1.43 -3.82
C SER A 94 15.14 -2.29 -2.74
N ASN A 95 15.20 -1.81 -1.50
CA ASN A 95 14.40 -2.35 -0.41
C ASN A 95 13.15 -1.50 -0.25
N THR A 96 12.04 -2.13 0.11
CA THR A 96 10.83 -1.42 0.47
C THR A 96 10.15 -2.03 1.69
N GLN A 97 9.56 -1.16 2.51
CA GLN A 97 8.72 -1.54 3.64
C GLN A 97 7.44 -0.70 3.62
N LEU A 98 6.30 -1.35 3.89
CA LEU A 98 5.02 -0.69 3.95
C LEU A 98 4.70 -0.32 5.40
N HIS A 99 4.41 0.95 5.65
CA HIS A 99 4.00 1.47 6.94
C HIS A 99 2.54 1.94 6.85
N PHE A 100 1.70 1.39 7.71
CA PHE A 100 0.31 1.78 7.87
C PHE A 100 0.15 2.59 9.14
N GLU A 101 -0.46 3.76 9.04
CA GLU A 101 -0.80 4.61 10.18
C GLU A 101 -2.28 4.98 10.11
N GLY A 102 -3.06 4.59 11.11
CA GLY A 102 -4.49 4.89 11.16
C GLY A 102 -4.95 5.38 12.51
N GLU A 103 -5.80 6.40 12.54
CA GLU A 103 -6.36 6.96 13.77
C GLU A 103 -7.64 6.24 14.18
N PHE A 104 -7.49 5.04 14.74
CA PHE A 104 -8.61 4.22 15.20
C PHE A 104 -8.76 4.23 16.71
N ASN A 105 -10.00 4.23 17.20
CA ASN A 105 -10.28 3.90 18.60
C ASN A 105 -9.91 2.43 18.90
N ALA A 106 -9.79 2.09 20.18
CA ALA A 106 -9.29 0.77 20.61
C ALA A 106 -10.11 -0.41 20.05
N MET A 107 -11.44 -0.27 19.97
CA MET A 107 -12.32 -1.32 19.46
C MET A 107 -12.15 -1.52 17.94
N MET A 108 -12.14 -0.43 17.17
CA MET A 108 -11.92 -0.47 15.73
C MET A 108 -10.53 -1.03 15.40
N ALA A 109 -9.49 -0.58 16.12
CA ALA A 109 -8.13 -1.07 15.94
C ALA A 109 -8.03 -2.60 16.07
N MET A 110 -8.68 -3.20 17.07
CA MET A 110 -8.68 -4.66 17.23
C MET A 110 -9.37 -5.39 16.07
N MET A 111 -10.48 -4.84 15.56
CA MET A 111 -11.24 -5.46 14.46
C MET A 111 -10.49 -5.38 13.11
N VAL A 112 -9.81 -4.25 12.85
CA VAL A 112 -9.15 -4.02 11.55
C VAL A 112 -7.69 -4.47 11.52
N LYS A 113 -7.03 -4.63 12.67
CA LYS A 113 -5.61 -5.03 12.74
C LYS A 113 -5.35 -6.32 11.97
N GLY A 114 -6.14 -7.37 12.20
CA GLY A 114 -5.95 -8.67 11.53
C GLY A 114 -6.04 -8.59 10.00
N PRO A 115 -7.16 -8.07 9.44
CA PRO A 115 -7.31 -7.86 8.00
C PRO A 115 -6.23 -6.97 7.39
N ILE A 116 -5.88 -5.84 8.03
CA ILE A 116 -4.88 -4.89 7.51
C ILE A 116 -3.47 -5.50 7.55
N SER A 117 -3.08 -6.19 8.63
CA SER A 117 -1.79 -6.88 8.68
C SER A 117 -1.63 -7.89 7.54
N LYS A 118 -2.66 -8.70 7.27
CA LYS A 118 -2.66 -9.64 6.14
C LYS A 118 -2.57 -8.95 4.78
N PHE A 119 -3.26 -7.82 4.64
CA PHE A 119 -3.20 -7.00 3.43
C PHE A 119 -1.77 -6.48 3.19
N LEU A 120 -1.13 -5.91 4.22
CA LEU A 120 0.26 -5.43 4.16
C LEU A 120 1.25 -6.55 3.83
N GLU A 121 1.10 -7.72 4.45
CA GLU A 121 1.91 -8.90 4.15
C GLU A 121 1.77 -9.35 2.69
N THR A 122 0.55 -9.33 2.16
CA THR A 122 0.32 -9.72 0.76
C THR A 122 0.92 -8.71 -0.21
N LEU A 123 0.71 -7.41 0.01
CA LEU A 123 1.31 -6.36 -0.80
C LEU A 123 2.83 -6.47 -0.80
N SER A 124 3.45 -6.60 0.38
CA SER A 124 4.90 -6.78 0.53
C SER A 124 5.40 -8.04 -0.19
N SER A 125 4.69 -9.17 -0.06
CA SER A 125 5.04 -10.40 -0.78
C SER A 125 4.94 -10.27 -2.30
N ASN A 126 3.94 -9.53 -2.80
CA ASN A 126 3.78 -9.31 -4.24
C ASN A 126 4.78 -8.28 -4.79
N LEU A 127 5.17 -7.28 -3.99
CA LEU A 127 6.26 -6.36 -4.31
C LEU A 127 7.58 -7.10 -4.50
N ALA A 128 7.87 -8.08 -3.64
CA ALA A 128 9.08 -8.91 -3.75
C ALA A 128 9.16 -9.74 -5.04
N LYS A 129 8.04 -9.91 -5.77
CA LYS A 129 7.97 -10.68 -7.02
C LYS A 129 8.09 -9.80 -8.27
N LEU A 130 8.14 -8.48 -8.12
CA LEU A 130 8.28 -7.53 -9.24
C LEU A 130 9.69 -7.49 -9.81
#